data_AF-A0A954VVZ5-F1
#
_entry.id   AF-A0A954VVZ5-F1
#
_cell.length_a   1.000
_cell.length_b   1.000
_cell.length_c   1.000
_cell.angle_alpha   90.00
_cell.angle_beta   90.00
_cell.angle_gamma   90.00
#
_symmetry.space_group_name_H-M   'P 1'
#
loop_
_entity.id
_entity.type
_entity.pdbx_description
1 polymer ?
#
loop_
_entity_poly.entity_id
_entity_poly.type
_entity_poly.pdbx_seq_one_letter_code
_entity_poly.pdbx_strand_id
1 'polypeptide(L)'
;MDISKQNFFAATLASTLLLPLSGCTDSAGDRAAEEVRSETQDEADDMRAAADEMADELREADGKTITGSAESSAVENTADAIEAAGERSADALEATGEATADHLEDDGE
;
A
#
# COMPACT_ATOMS: atom_id res chain seq x y z
N MET A 1 -43.49 27.89 38.10
CA MET A 1 -42.08 28.13 37.74
C MET A 1 -42.05 28.44 36.26
N ASP A 2 -42.18 29.73 35.95
CA ASP A 2 -42.14 30.30 34.61
C ASP A 2 -40.72 30.32 34.09
N ILE A 3 -40.45 29.66 32.97
CA ILE A 3 -39.21 29.82 32.23
C ILE A 3 -39.47 30.78 31.07
N SER A 4 -39.10 32.02 31.37
CA SER A 4 -38.76 33.16 30.52
C SER A 4 -38.63 32.92 29.00
N LYS A 5 -39.54 33.56 28.28
CA LYS A 5 -39.33 34.49 27.15
C LYS A 5 -37.88 34.58 26.63
N GLN A 6 -37.69 34.19 25.37
CA GLN A 6 -36.57 34.62 24.54
C GLN A 6 -37.14 35.22 23.24
N ASN A 7 -37.24 36.54 23.22
CA ASN A 7 -37.19 37.34 22.00
C ASN A 7 -35.98 38.25 22.20
N PHE A 8 -35.03 38.29 21.26
CA PHE A 8 -34.28 39.50 20.91
C PHE A 8 -33.34 39.23 19.72
N PHE A 9 -33.48 40.09 18.70
CA PHE A 9 -32.47 40.55 17.73
C PHE A 9 -32.08 39.56 16.61
N ALA A 10 -32.59 39.73 15.39
CA ALA A 10 -32.27 40.80 14.42
C ALA A 10 -30.81 40.76 13.92
N ALA A 11 -30.67 40.20 12.72
CA ALA A 11 -29.81 40.63 11.61
C ALA A 11 -28.37 41.09 11.92
N THR A 12 -27.38 40.35 11.42
CA THR A 12 -26.27 40.98 10.67
C THR A 12 -25.72 40.01 9.63
N LEU A 13 -25.83 40.46 8.38
CA LEU A 13 -25.16 40.00 7.18
C LEU A 13 -23.64 40.02 7.38
N ALA A 14 -22.99 38.86 7.36
CA ALA A 14 -21.56 38.76 7.09
C ALA A 14 -21.36 37.65 6.06
N SER A 15 -21.58 38.03 4.80
CA SER A 15 -21.12 37.28 3.63
C SER A 15 -19.60 37.39 3.61
N THR A 16 -18.95 36.59 4.46
CA THR A 16 -17.51 36.39 4.39
C THR A 16 -17.28 35.41 3.26
N LEU A 17 -16.83 35.95 2.14
CA LEU A 17 -16.27 35.21 1.01
C LEU A 17 -15.17 34.29 1.57
N LEU A 18 -15.52 33.04 1.86
CA LEU A 18 -14.54 31.98 2.10
C LEU A 18 -13.84 31.76 0.76
N LEU A 19 -12.63 32.28 0.67
CA LEU A 19 -11.65 31.95 -0.36
C LEU A 19 -11.66 30.42 -0.54
N PRO A 20 -11.79 29.88 -1.77
CA PRO A 20 -11.60 28.45 -1.96
C PRO A 20 -10.14 28.15 -1.60
N LEU A 21 -9.96 27.43 -0.49
CA LEU A 21 -8.75 26.71 -0.13
C LEU A 21 -8.47 25.74 -1.27
N SER A 22 -7.82 26.22 -2.33
CA SER A 22 -7.37 25.44 -3.48
C SER A 22 -5.98 24.85 -3.18
N GLY A 23 -5.83 24.34 -1.96
CA GLY A 23 -4.67 23.62 -1.49
C GLY A 23 -5.14 22.25 -1.00
N CYS A 24 -4.93 21.24 -1.85
CA CYS A 24 -4.85 19.82 -1.51
C CYS A 24 -5.95 19.28 -0.60
N THR A 25 -7.17 19.14 -1.12
CA THR A 25 -8.07 18.10 -0.61
C THR A 25 -7.94 16.92 -1.55
N ASP A 26 -6.97 16.03 -1.32
CA ASP A 26 -7.07 14.66 -1.83
C ASP A 26 -8.49 14.19 -1.54
N SER A 27 -9.14 13.65 -2.57
CA SER A 27 -10.45 13.07 -2.43
C SER A 27 -10.39 11.94 -1.38
N ALA A 28 -11.53 11.55 -0.82
CA ALA A 28 -11.54 10.38 0.05
C ALA A 28 -11.11 9.11 -0.72
N GLY A 29 -11.36 9.05 -2.03
CA GLY A 29 -10.90 8.00 -2.93
C GLY A 29 -9.38 7.98 -3.06
N ASP A 30 -8.76 9.13 -3.36
CA ASP A 30 -7.31 9.25 -3.58
C ASP A 30 -6.51 8.77 -2.36
N ARG A 31 -6.96 9.11 -1.15
CA ARG A 31 -6.30 8.64 0.08
C ARG A 31 -6.43 7.13 0.29
N ALA A 32 -7.60 6.58 0.00
CA ALA A 32 -7.85 5.14 0.14
C ALA A 32 -7.07 4.35 -0.92
N ALA A 33 -6.97 4.88 -2.14
CA ALA A 33 -6.17 4.31 -3.21
C ALA A 33 -4.68 4.28 -2.85
N GLU A 34 -4.13 5.38 -2.34
CA GLU A 34 -2.75 5.44 -1.88
C GLU A 34 -2.47 4.48 -0.72
N GLU A 35 -3.40 4.35 0.23
CA GLU A 35 -3.28 3.39 1.33
C GLU A 35 -3.21 1.95 0.79
N VAL A 36 -4.08 1.58 -0.15
CA VAL A 36 -4.05 0.25 -0.79
C VAL A 36 -2.74 0.03 -1.56
N ARG A 37 -2.27 1.01 -2.35
CA ARG A 37 -1.00 0.90 -3.07
C ARG A 37 0.17 0.72 -2.12
N SER A 38 0.22 1.49 -1.03
CA SER A 38 1.30 1.38 -0.04
C SER A 38 1.27 0.04 0.66
N GLU A 39 0.10 -0.40 1.15
CA GLU A 39 -0.02 -1.66 1.87
C GLU A 39 0.34 -2.87 0.99
N THR A 40 -0.13 -2.89 -0.25
CA THR A 40 0.19 -3.99 -1.18
C THR A 40 1.64 -3.99 -1.65
N GLN A 41 2.29 -2.82 -1.77
CA GLN A 41 3.74 -2.74 -2.02
C GLN A 41 4.54 -3.25 -0.82
N ASP A 42 4.20 -2.81 0.39
CA ASP A 42 4.87 -3.26 1.62
C ASP A 42 4.75 -4.79 1.78
N GLU A 43 3.56 -5.34 1.56
CA GLU A 43 3.33 -6.79 1.65
C GLU A 43 3.99 -7.58 0.50
N ALA A 44 4.07 -7.01 -0.70
CA ALA A 44 4.80 -7.59 -1.82
C ALA A 44 6.32 -7.64 -1.55
N ASP A 45 6.87 -6.57 -0.97
CA ASP A 45 8.28 -6.51 -0.56
C ASP A 45 8.60 -7.52 0.54
N ASP A 46 7.71 -7.68 1.53
CA ASP A 46 7.83 -8.71 2.56
C ASP A 46 7.84 -10.13 1.94
N MET A 47 7.03 -10.39 0.91
CA MET A 47 7.04 -11.67 0.21
C MET A 47 8.33 -11.93 -0.56
N ARG A 48 8.85 -10.90 -1.26
CA ARG A 48 10.15 -10.99 -1.97
C ARG A 48 11.27 -11.26 -0.96
N ALA A 49 11.32 -10.50 0.12
CA ALA A 49 12.32 -10.65 1.17
C ALA A 49 12.27 -12.05 1.82
N ALA A 50 11.08 -12.56 2.11
CA ALA A 50 10.93 -13.91 2.67
C ALA A 50 11.38 -15.01 1.69
N ALA A 51 11.07 -14.85 0.39
CA ALA A 51 11.51 -15.80 -0.64
C ALA A 51 13.03 -15.80 -0.80
N ASP A 52 13.64 -14.62 -0.83
CA ASP A 52 15.09 -14.43 -0.88
C ASP A 52 15.76 -15.03 0.35
N GLU A 53 15.24 -14.77 1.56
CA GLU A 53 15.76 -15.33 2.81
C GLU A 53 15.73 -16.86 2.78
N MET A 54 14.60 -17.47 2.39
CA MET A 54 14.50 -18.93 2.28
C MET A 54 15.45 -19.51 1.22
N ALA A 55 15.60 -18.85 0.08
CA ALA A 55 16.52 -19.27 -0.97
C ALA A 55 17.98 -19.20 -0.46
N ASP A 56 18.34 -18.15 0.25
CA ASP A 56 19.66 -17.99 0.83
C ASP A 56 19.95 -18.98 1.96
N GLU A 57 18.97 -19.30 2.81
CA GLU A 57 19.09 -20.36 3.80
C GLU A 57 19.38 -21.71 3.15
N LEU A 58 18.75 -22.03 2.01
CA LEU A 58 19.04 -23.25 1.27
C LEU A 58 20.47 -23.26 0.71
N ARG A 59 20.91 -22.15 0.10
CA ARG A 59 22.29 -22.01 -0.39
C ARG A 59 23.31 -22.13 0.75
N GLU A 60 23.03 -21.53 1.90
CA GLU A 60 23.87 -21.62 3.11
C GLU A 60 23.95 -23.06 3.64
N ALA A 61 22.81 -23.78 3.66
CA ALA A 61 22.73 -25.15 4.15
C ALA A 61 23.43 -26.17 3.25
N ASP A 62 23.40 -25.97 1.93
CA ASP A 62 24.15 -26.80 0.98
C ASP A 62 25.65 -26.45 0.95
N GLY A 63 25.97 -25.19 1.22
CA GLY A 63 27.28 -24.60 1.08
C GLY A 63 27.29 -23.59 -0.07
N LYS A 64 27.79 -22.38 0.20
CA LYS A 64 27.93 -21.34 -0.82
C LYS A 64 29.28 -21.47 -1.54
N THR A 65 29.23 -21.44 -2.87
CA THR A 65 30.40 -21.26 -3.72
C THR A 65 31.02 -19.88 -3.50
N ILE A 66 32.20 -19.63 -4.05
CA ILE A 66 32.85 -18.30 -3.98
C ILE A 66 32.02 -17.18 -4.63
N THR A 67 31.04 -17.53 -5.47
CA THR A 67 30.12 -16.58 -6.13
C THR A 67 28.77 -16.44 -5.41
N GLY A 68 28.52 -17.19 -4.32
CA GLY A 68 27.30 -17.08 -3.52
C GLY A 68 26.19 -18.10 -3.85
N SER A 69 26.23 -18.74 -5.02
CA SER A 69 25.33 -19.84 -5.39
C SER A 69 25.58 -21.10 -4.53
N ALA A 70 24.58 -21.98 -4.44
CA ALA A 70 24.72 -23.29 -3.83
C ALA A 70 25.80 -24.15 -4.53
N GLU A 71 26.49 -25.01 -3.78
CA GLU A 71 27.47 -25.95 -4.32
C GLU A 71 26.82 -26.98 -5.27
N SER A 72 25.57 -27.37 -5.00
CA SER A 72 24.82 -28.32 -5.80
C SER A 72 23.80 -27.64 -6.70
N SER A 73 23.82 -28.02 -7.98
CA SER A 73 22.83 -27.54 -8.96
C SER A 73 21.38 -27.85 -8.60
N ALA A 74 21.12 -28.92 -7.83
CA ALA A 74 19.76 -29.26 -7.41
C ALA A 74 19.23 -28.27 -6.37
N VAL A 75 20.08 -27.84 -5.43
CA VAL A 75 19.71 -26.82 -4.44
C VAL A 75 19.60 -25.46 -5.10
N GLU A 76 20.52 -25.07 -5.98
CA GLU A 76 20.43 -23.79 -6.69
C GLU A 76 19.12 -23.68 -7.48
N ASN A 77 18.75 -24.71 -8.25
CA ASN A 77 17.47 -24.72 -8.98
C ASN A 77 16.25 -24.62 -8.05
N THR A 78 16.36 -25.11 -6.81
CA THR A 78 15.28 -25.03 -5.83
C THR A 78 15.20 -23.63 -5.23
N ALA A 79 16.34 -23.02 -4.91
CA ALA A 79 16.44 -21.64 -4.43
C ALA A 79 15.86 -20.67 -5.48
N ASP A 80 16.30 -20.78 -6.75
CA ASP A 80 15.80 -19.95 -7.85
C ASP A 80 14.28 -20.13 -8.07
N ALA A 81 13.77 -21.35 -7.88
CA ALA A 81 12.34 -21.61 -7.99
C ALA A 81 11.52 -20.95 -6.86
N ILE A 82 12.10 -20.81 -5.67
CA ILE A 82 11.48 -20.12 -4.53
C ILE A 82 11.46 -18.62 -4.79
N GLU A 83 12.60 -18.02 -5.16
CA GLU A 83 12.68 -16.59 -5.52
C GLU A 83 11.67 -16.26 -6.62
N ALA A 84 11.67 -17.04 -7.70
CA ALA A 84 10.74 -16.83 -8.81
C ALA A 84 9.26 -17.05 -8.42
N ALA A 85 8.97 -17.87 -7.40
CA ALA A 85 7.62 -18.01 -6.88
C ALA A 85 7.20 -16.83 -5.99
N GLY A 86 8.14 -16.31 -5.18
CA GLY A 86 7.96 -15.10 -4.39
C GLY A 86 7.65 -13.90 -5.28
N GLU A 87 8.51 -13.64 -6.26
CA GLU A 87 8.34 -12.55 -7.24
C GLU A 87 6.99 -12.60 -7.96
N ARG A 88 6.60 -13.77 -8.49
CA ARG A 88 5.29 -13.90 -9.16
C ARG A 88 4.11 -13.64 -8.23
N SER A 89 4.25 -13.94 -6.94
CA SER A 89 3.18 -13.74 -5.95
C SER A 89 3.11 -12.26 -5.55
N ALA A 90 4.26 -11.63 -5.35
CA ALA A 90 4.39 -10.20 -5.08
C ALA A 90 3.83 -9.36 -6.24
N ASP A 91 4.22 -9.64 -7.48
CA ASP A 91 3.70 -8.96 -8.68
C ASP A 91 2.17 -9.11 -8.82
N ALA A 92 1.63 -10.29 -8.51
CA ALA A 92 0.20 -10.52 -8.56
C ALA A 92 -0.56 -9.75 -7.47
N LEU A 93 0.05 -9.58 -6.29
CA LEU A 93 -0.50 -8.77 -5.22
C LEU A 93 -0.50 -7.29 -5.61
N GLU A 94 0.64 -6.75 -6.06
CA GLU A 94 0.74 -5.35 -6.51
C GLU A 94 -0.26 -5.05 -7.62
N ALA A 95 -0.40 -5.94 -8.61
CA ALA A 95 -1.39 -5.77 -9.68
C ALA A 95 -2.84 -5.75 -9.17
N THR A 96 -3.14 -6.54 -8.13
CA THR A 96 -4.47 -6.55 -7.49
C THR A 96 -4.69 -5.27 -6.68
N GLY A 97 -3.66 -4.81 -5.97
CA GLY A 97 -3.66 -3.55 -5.23
C GLY A 97 -3.89 -2.36 -6.15
N GLU A 98 -3.13 -2.27 -7.23
CA GLU A 98 -3.26 -1.20 -8.24
C GLU A 98 -4.67 -1.18 -8.85
N ALA A 99 -5.18 -2.34 -9.29
CA ALA A 99 -6.54 -2.41 -9.84
C ALA A 99 -7.63 -2.01 -8.82
N THR A 100 -7.39 -2.24 -7.53
CA THR A 100 -8.30 -1.81 -6.46
C THR A 100 -8.19 -0.31 -6.21
N ALA A 101 -6.97 0.22 -6.19
CA ALA A 101 -6.69 1.64 -6.04
C ALA A 101 -7.30 2.47 -7.18
N ASP A 102 -7.14 2.01 -8.43
CA ASP A 102 -7.74 2.64 -9.61
C ASP A 102 -9.28 2.70 -9.48
N HIS A 103 -9.91 1.63 -8.99
CA HIS A 103 -11.36 1.63 -8.76
C HIS A 103 -11.78 2.62 -7.66
N LEU A 104 -10.94 2.82 -6.63
CA LEU A 104 -11.22 3.77 -5.55
C LEU A 104 -11.08 5.23 -6.00
N GLU A 105 -10.15 5.50 -6.91
CA GLU A 105 -10.00 6.81 -7.56
C GLU A 105 -11.20 7.09 -8.48
N ASP A 106 -11.56 6.13 -9.34
CA ASP A 106 -12.71 6.26 -10.26
C ASP A 106 -14.04 6.49 -9.53
N ASP A 107 -14.26 5.84 -8.37
CA ASP A 107 -15.45 6.03 -7.54
C ASP A 107 -15.42 7.35 -6.73
N GLY A 108 -14.23 7.94 -6.56
CA GLY A 108 -13.97 9.14 -5.76
C GLY A 108 -14.05 10.47 -6.52
N GLU A 109 -13.99 10.43 -7.86
CA GLU A 109 -14.14 11.57 -8.80
C GLU A 109 -15.60 12.01 -9.02
#